data_AF-A0A2S6TBT6-F1
#
_entry.id   AF-A0A2S6TBT6-F1
#
_cell.length_a   1.000
_cell.length_b   1.000
_cell.length_c   1.000
_cell.angle_alpha   90.00
_cell.angle_beta   90.00
_cell.angle_gamma   90.00
#
_symmetry.space_group_name_H-M   'P 1'
#
loop_
_entity.id
_entity.type
_entity.pdbx_description
1 polymer ?
#
loop_
_entity_poly.entity_id
_entity_poly.type
_entity_poly.pdbx_seq_one_letter_code
_entity_poly.pdbx_strand_id
1 'polypeptide(L)'
;MMARTGSIGARRRGSRLAAVQALYQIELAEKSVEYVIAEFRHRRFVNKSATEGPVTPEVLDEEFFEDIVKSVASQFKRYDKLLDKALDCRDLARTEIILRLI
;
A
#
# COMPACT_ATOMS: atom_id res chain seq x y z
N MET A 1 15.37 13.26 22.10
CA MET A 1 14.07 12.80 21.59
C MET A 1 14.27 11.44 20.92
N MET A 2 14.03 10.32 21.61
CA MET A 2 14.27 8.98 21.07
C MET A 2 13.24 8.66 19.99
N ALA A 3 13.69 8.34 18.78
CA ALA A 3 12.83 7.76 17.76
C ALA A 3 12.24 6.44 18.29
N ARG A 4 10.91 6.35 18.37
CA ARG A 4 10.20 5.11 18.71
C ARG A 4 10.37 4.11 17.55
N THR A 5 11.51 3.43 17.50
CA THR A 5 11.75 2.37 16.52
C THR A 5 10.93 1.15 16.92
N GLY A 6 9.72 1.04 16.37
CA GLY A 6 8.87 -0.14 16.55
C GLY A 6 9.56 -1.41 16.04
N SER A 7 9.15 -2.57 16.56
CA SER A 7 9.71 -3.87 16.18
C SER A 7 9.64 -4.10 14.65
N ILE A 8 10.52 -4.93 14.10
CA ILE A 8 10.53 -5.27 12.67
C ILE A 8 9.13 -5.73 12.21
N GLY A 9 8.45 -6.53 13.03
CA GLY A 9 7.08 -6.96 12.76
C GLY A 9 6.08 -5.81 12.69
N ALA A 10 6.18 -4.83 13.57
CA ALA A 10 5.34 -3.62 13.53
C ALA A 10 5.60 -2.80 12.26
N ARG A 11 6.87 -2.63 11.87
CA ARG A 11 7.24 -1.90 10.65
C ARG A 11 6.69 -2.55 9.39
N ARG A 12 6.84 -3.87 9.26
CA ARG A 12 6.32 -4.62 8.11
C ARG A 12 4.79 -4.61 8.04
N ARG A 13 4.09 -4.67 9.18
CA ARG A 13 2.63 -4.52 9.21
C ARG A 13 2.22 -3.13 8.72
N GLY A 14 2.89 -2.08 9.21
CA GLY A 14 2.68 -0.72 8.72
C GLY A 14 2.92 -0.58 7.22
N SER A 15 4.03 -1.11 6.71
CA SER A 15 4.37 -1.06 5.28
C SER A 15 3.33 -1.74 4.41
N ARG A 16 2.78 -2.89 4.83
CA ARG A 16 1.69 -3.54 4.10
C ARG A 16 0.42 -2.71 4.08
N LEU A 17 0.03 -2.12 5.22
CA LEU A 17 -1.15 -1.25 5.27
C LEU A 17 -0.98 -0.02 4.35
N ALA A 18 0.19 0.62 4.40
CA ALA A 18 0.51 1.74 3.52
C ALA A 18 0.52 1.31 2.04
N ALA A 19 1.03 0.12 1.72
CA ALA A 19 1.05 -0.40 0.36
C ALA A 19 -0.37 -0.62 -0.19
N VAL A 20 -1.29 -1.20 0.60
CA VAL A 20 -2.71 -1.35 0.20
C VAL A 20 -3.33 0.01 -0.12
N GLN A 21 -3.09 1.02 0.73
CA GLN A 21 -3.57 2.38 0.50
C GLN A 21 -2.97 3.02 -0.76
N ALA A 22 -1.68 2.79 -1.02
CA ALA A 22 -1.02 3.30 -2.21
C ALA A 22 -1.55 2.63 -3.49
N LEU A 23 -1.67 1.31 -3.50
CA LEU A 23 -2.21 0.54 -4.63
C LEU A 23 -3.65 0.93 -4.94
N TYR A 24 -4.46 1.19 -3.91
CA TYR A 24 -5.82 1.71 -4.08
C TYR A 24 -5.82 3.09 -4.77
N GLN A 25 -4.91 3.99 -4.39
CA GLN A 25 -4.81 5.31 -5.05
C GLN A 25 -4.30 5.20 -6.49
N ILE A 26 -3.36 4.30 -6.76
CA ILE A 26 -2.85 4.06 -8.12
C ILE A 26 -3.98 3.58 -9.03
N GLU A 27 -4.77 2.63 -8.54
CA GLU A 27 -5.76 1.96 -9.37
C GLU A 27 -7.10 2.71 -9.45
N LEU A 28 -7.59 3.29 -8.35
CA LEU A 28 -8.86 4.03 -8.36
C LEU A 28 -8.70 5.47 -8.86
N ALA A 29 -7.62 6.14 -8.49
CA ALA A 29 -7.40 7.55 -8.84
C ALA A 29 -6.47 7.72 -10.05
N GLU A 30 -6.16 6.63 -10.76
CA GLU A 30 -5.30 6.58 -11.95
C GLU A 30 -3.98 7.35 -11.80
N LYS A 31 -3.44 7.40 -10.59
CA LYS A 31 -2.18 8.09 -10.29
C LYS A 31 -0.99 7.23 -10.69
N SER A 32 0.10 7.86 -11.15
CA SER A 32 1.33 7.13 -11.41
C SER A 32 1.93 6.56 -10.12
N VAL A 33 2.59 5.40 -10.25
CA VAL A 33 3.25 4.70 -9.15
C VAL A 33 4.26 5.61 -8.46
N GLU A 34 5.06 6.34 -9.25
CA GLU A 34 6.10 7.25 -8.77
C GLU A 34 5.50 8.41 -7.99
N TYR A 35 4.39 8.98 -8.47
CA TYR A 35 3.70 10.07 -7.80
C TYR A 35 3.16 9.62 -6.45
N VAL A 36 2.51 8.46 -6.38
CA VAL A 36 1.94 7.93 -5.12
C VAL A 36 3.05 7.60 -4.11
N ILE A 37 4.16 6.99 -4.54
CA ILE A 37 5.30 6.73 -3.65
C ILE A 37 5.87 8.05 -3.10
N ALA A 38 6.03 9.06 -3.95
CA ALA A 38 6.49 10.38 -3.53
C ALA A 38 5.52 11.05 -2.55
N GLU A 39 4.21 10.93 -2.78
CA GLU A 39 3.16 11.44 -1.90
C GLU A 39 3.22 10.80 -0.51
N PHE A 40 3.40 9.47 -0.43
CA PHE A 40 3.53 8.75 0.84
C PHE A 40 4.79 9.16 1.60
N ARG A 41 5.92 9.33 0.89
CA ARG A 41 7.16 9.86 1.49
C ARG A 41 6.94 11.28 2.02
N HIS A 42 6.33 12.15 1.23
CA HIS A 42 6.05 13.53 1.63
C HIS A 42 5.12 13.60 2.86
N ARG A 43 4.02 12.83 2.86
CA ARG A 43 3.10 12.75 4.00
C ARG A 43 3.77 12.23 5.26
N ARG A 44 4.71 11.30 5.17
CA ARG A 44 5.51 10.86 6.33
C ARG A 44 6.34 11.99 6.94
N PHE A 45 6.82 12.95 6.14
CA PHE A 45 7.53 14.12 6.64
C PHE A 45 6.57 15.16 7.24
N VAL A 46 5.41 15.38 6.61
CA VAL A 46 4.40 16.38 7.04
C VAL A 46 3.59 15.92 8.25
N ASN A 47 3.18 14.66 8.31
CA ASN A 47 2.37 14.09 9.40
C ASN A 47 3.18 13.83 10.68
N LYS A 48 4.51 13.95 10.65
CA LYS A 48 5.31 14.09 11.88
C LYS A 48 4.97 15.39 12.63
N SER A 49 4.32 16.35 11.98
CA SER A 49 3.98 17.67 12.52
C SER A 49 2.48 17.99 12.54
N ALA A 50 1.60 17.21 11.91
CA ALA A 50 0.16 17.49 11.85
C ALA A 50 -0.70 16.20 11.82
N THR A 51 -1.80 16.21 12.58
CA THR A 51 -2.66 15.05 12.88
C THR A 51 -3.79 14.82 11.85
N GLU A 52 -3.89 15.58 10.77
CA GLU A 52 -5.05 15.53 9.88
C GLU A 52 -4.75 14.90 8.52
N GLY A 53 -5.05 13.60 8.41
CA GLY A 53 -4.99 12.82 7.16
C GLY A 53 -5.14 11.32 7.42
N PRO A 54 -5.34 10.47 6.38
CA PRO A 54 -5.30 9.02 6.55
C PRO A 54 -3.98 8.63 7.20
N VAL A 55 -4.08 7.97 8.35
CA VAL A 55 -2.94 7.68 9.24
C VAL A 55 -1.91 6.85 8.47
N THR A 56 -0.80 7.48 8.14
CA THR A 56 0.41 6.76 7.73
C THR A 56 0.99 6.14 9.00
N PRO A 57 1.25 4.82 9.05
CA PRO A 57 1.75 4.19 10.26
C PRO A 57 3.03 4.89 10.76
N GLU A 58 3.12 5.15 12.08
CA GLU A 58 4.24 5.90 12.69
C GLU A 58 5.62 5.28 12.38
N VAL A 59 5.65 3.96 12.10
CA VAL A 59 6.88 3.23 11.79
C VAL A 59 6.66 2.35 10.56
N LEU A 60 7.33 2.70 9.46
CA LEU A 60 7.34 1.96 8.20
C LEU A 60 8.76 1.53 7.84
N ASP A 61 8.85 0.37 7.23
CA ASP A 61 9.98 -0.05 6.41
C ASP A 61 9.73 0.48 4.98
N GLU A 62 10.47 1.52 4.58
CA GLU A 62 10.23 2.29 3.35
C GLU A 62 10.60 1.48 2.10
N GLU A 63 11.72 0.77 2.15
CA GLU A 63 12.19 -0.10 1.07
C GLU A 63 11.17 -1.22 0.85
N PHE A 64 10.76 -1.90 1.92
CA PHE A 64 9.74 -2.95 1.83
C PHE A 64 8.38 -2.44 1.32
N PHE A 65 7.98 -1.22 1.69
CA PHE A 65 6.77 -0.59 1.16
C PHE A 65 6.87 -0.35 -0.35
N GLU A 66 7.96 0.28 -0.79
CA GLU A 66 8.18 0.62 -2.19
C GLU A 66 8.27 -0.62 -3.07
N ASP A 67 8.96 -1.66 -2.60
CA ASP A 67 9.06 -2.95 -3.27
C ASP A 67 7.68 -3.58 -3.51
N ILE A 68 6.82 -3.60 -2.49
CA ILE A 68 5.45 -4.11 -2.64
C ILE A 68 4.70 -3.31 -3.69
N VAL A 69 4.70 -1.97 -3.58
CA VAL A 69 3.92 -1.11 -4.48
C VAL A 69 4.38 -1.27 -5.93
N LYS A 70 5.69 -1.19 -6.19
CA LYS A 70 6.24 -1.34 -7.54
C LYS A 70 6.03 -2.75 -8.11
N SER A 71 6.24 -3.78 -7.30
CA SER A 71 6.09 -5.16 -7.76
C SER A 71 4.64 -5.52 -8.05
N VAL A 72 3.68 -5.06 -7.23
CA VAL A 72 2.26 -5.35 -7.46
C VAL A 72 1.74 -4.52 -8.61
N ALA A 73 2.03 -3.22 -8.65
CA ALA A 73 1.53 -2.33 -9.70
C ALA A 73 2.01 -2.74 -11.11
N SER A 74 3.25 -3.22 -11.25
CA SER A 74 3.78 -3.72 -12.53
C SER A 74 3.16 -5.05 -12.97
N GLN A 75 2.44 -5.76 -12.09
CA GLN A 75 1.95 -7.11 -12.33
C GLN A 75 0.47 -7.31 -12.00
N PHE A 76 -0.33 -6.24 -11.83
CA PHE A 76 -1.77 -6.33 -11.52
C PHE A 76 -2.50 -7.38 -12.38
N LYS A 77 -2.42 -7.26 -13.70
CA LYS A 77 -3.06 -8.21 -14.64
C LYS A 77 -2.62 -9.66 -14.46
N ARG A 78 -1.38 -9.90 -14.03
CA ARG A 78 -0.86 -11.25 -13.77
C ARG A 78 -1.43 -11.78 -12.46
N TYR A 79 -1.46 -10.95 -11.41
CA TYR A 79 -2.02 -11.33 -10.12
C TYR A 79 -3.53 -11.54 -10.19
N ASP A 80 -4.27 -10.69 -10.89
CA ASP A 80 -5.71 -10.86 -11.11
C ASP A 80 -6.02 -12.21 -11.76
N LYS A 81 -5.28 -12.59 -12.82
CA LYS A 81 -5.44 -13.91 -13.46
C LYS A 81 -5.12 -15.08 -12.54
N LEU A 82 -4.25 -14.91 -11.56
CA LEU A 82 -3.94 -15.96 -10.58
C LEU A 82 -5.03 -16.04 -9.52
N LEU A 83 -5.55 -14.90 -9.07
CA LEU A 83 -6.67 -14.80 -8.14
C LEU A 83 -7.96 -15.37 -8.76
N ASP A 84 -8.25 -15.04 -10.02
CA ASP A 84 -9.39 -15.60 -10.78
C ASP A 84 -9.36 -17.13 -10.81
N LYS A 85 -8.17 -17.72 -10.99
CA LYS A 85 -8.01 -19.18 -10.98
C LYS A 85 -8.18 -19.80 -9.60
N ALA A 86 -7.90 -19.05 -8.55
CA ALA A 86 -8.03 -19.50 -7.17
C ALA A 86 -9.47 -19.34 -6.64
N LEU A 87 -10.26 -18.45 -7.23
CA LEU A 87 -11.66 -18.24 -6.89
C LEU A 87 -12.55 -19.26 -7.61
N ASP A 88 -12.89 -20.34 -6.91
CA ASP A 88 -13.57 -21.54 -7.43
C ASP A 88 -15.04 -21.33 -7.91
N CYS A 89 -15.52 -20.09 -7.98
CA CYS A 89 -16.85 -19.68 -8.52
C CYS A 89 -17.15 -18.18 -8.39
N ARG A 90 -16.28 -17.39 -7.73
CA ARG A 90 -16.51 -15.96 -7.52
C ARG A 90 -15.75 -15.15 -8.55
N ASP A 91 -16.46 -14.27 -9.23
CA ASP A 91 -15.87 -13.30 -10.15
C ASP A 91 -15.07 -12.26 -9.36
N LEU A 92 -13.75 -12.20 -9.59
CA LEU A 92 -12.88 -11.22 -8.97
C LEU A 92 -13.34 -9.79 -9.29
N ALA A 93 -13.92 -9.56 -10.47
CA ALA A 93 -14.45 -8.26 -10.87
C ALA A 93 -15.62 -7.77 -9.99
N ARG A 94 -16.27 -8.68 -9.25
CA ARG A 94 -17.34 -8.35 -8.29
C ARG A 94 -16.82 -8.09 -6.88
N THR A 95 -15.52 -8.27 -6.64
CA THR A 95 -14.89 -7.99 -5.35
C THR A 95 -14.59 -6.50 -5.25
N GLU A 96 -14.87 -5.90 -4.09
CA GLU A 96 -14.47 -4.51 -3.87
C GLU A 96 -12.95 -4.36 -4.02
N ILE A 97 -12.52 -3.26 -4.63
CA ILE A 97 -11.10 -2.98 -4.90
C ILE A 97 -10.22 -3.11 -3.65
N ILE A 98 -10.70 -2.69 -2.48
CA ILE A 98 -9.93 -2.80 -1.23
C ILE A 98 -9.71 -4.27 -0.86
N LEU A 99 -10.73 -5.11 -0.98
CA LEU A 99 -10.65 -6.54 -0.70
C LEU A 99 -9.73 -7.27 -1.70
N ARG A 100 -9.71 -6.83 -2.96
CA ARG A 100 -8.78 -7.39 -3.96
C ARG A 100 -7.31 -7.07 -3.65
N LEU A 101 -7.05 -5.94 -3.00
CA LEU A 101 -5.69 -5.46 -2.73
C LEU A 101 -5.07 -5.99 -1.43
N ILE A 102 -5.83 -6.71 -0.59
CA ILE A 102 -5.38 -7.29 0.69
C ILE A 102 -4.81 -8.70 0.48
#